data_AF-A0AAQ3DP37-F1
#
_entry.id   AF-A0AAQ3DP37-F1
#
_cell.length_a   1.000
_cell.length_b   1.000
_cell.length_c   1.000
_cell.angle_alpha   90.00
_cell.angle_beta   90.00
_cell.angle_gamma   90.00
#
_symmetry.space_group_name_H-M   'P 1'
#
loop_
_entity.id
_entity.type
_entity.pdbx_description
1 polymer ?
#
loop_
_entity_poly.entity_id
_entity_poly.type
_entity_poly.pdbx_seq_one_letter_code
_entity_poly.pdbx_strand_id
1 'polypeptide(L)'
;MSYLSNYLNNKESKIYSYKNNNITIFDEYAIKRHNKLQSQNERILYFAISLLNYIYFNHPDSLVYQAMLKNPDNDSFGDYQVKLDINSYKYNIGGYSSYQTQYEKKDKETNTVLRFSLTKSNNNYLFGSTNELFSISRSKRVVNKYVLFVLWIVVIGIELLVVFKLYQKKDYK
;
A
#
# COMPACT_ATOMS: atom_id res chain seq x y z
N MET A 1 10.16 13.11 -11.21
CA MET A 1 10.28 13.10 -9.73
C MET A 1 10.36 14.47 -9.07
N SER A 2 11.01 15.48 -9.67
CA SER A 2 11.04 16.85 -9.09
C SER A 2 9.66 17.42 -8.74
N TYR A 3 8.64 17.23 -9.59
CA TYR A 3 7.28 17.68 -9.30
C TYR A 3 6.70 17.05 -8.02
N LEU A 4 6.89 15.74 -7.82
CA LEU A 4 6.43 15.05 -6.61
C LEU A 4 7.17 15.54 -5.37
N SER A 5 8.49 15.73 -5.46
CA SER A 5 9.30 16.34 -4.40
C SER A 5 8.76 17.73 -4.03
N ASN A 6 8.48 18.58 -5.02
CA ASN A 6 7.94 19.93 -4.80
C ASN A 6 6.56 19.89 -4.14
N TYR A 7 5.67 19.01 -4.61
CA TYR A 7 4.34 18.83 -4.03
C TYR A 7 4.42 18.39 -2.56
N LEU A 8 5.29 17.44 -2.25
CA LEU A 8 5.48 16.92 -0.89
C LEU A 8 6.17 17.93 0.03
N ASN A 9 7.08 18.76 -0.47
CA ASN A 9 7.73 19.80 0.34
C ASN A 9 6.80 21.01 0.59
N ASN A 10 5.74 21.17 -0.21
CA ASN A 10 4.74 22.21 -0.01
C ASN A 10 3.74 21.82 1.10
N LYS A 11 3.87 22.45 2.27
CA LYS A 11 2.98 22.23 3.43
C LYS A 11 1.52 22.69 3.20
N GLU A 12 1.28 23.54 2.21
CA GLU A 12 -0.05 24.00 1.82
C GLU A 12 -0.74 23.05 0.82
N SER A 13 -0.05 22.00 0.38
CA SER A 13 -0.63 21.03 -0.54
C SER A 13 -1.80 20.28 0.09
N LYS A 14 -2.73 19.84 -0.77
CA LYS A 14 -4.00 19.20 -0.35
C LYS A 14 -3.79 17.92 0.48
N ILE A 15 -2.65 17.25 0.35
CA ILE A 15 -2.37 16.03 1.12
C ILE A 15 -2.21 16.31 2.62
N TYR A 16 -1.75 17.51 2.99
CA TYR A 16 -1.57 17.91 4.38
C TYR A 16 -2.83 18.52 5.02
N SER A 17 -3.80 18.94 4.21
CA SER A 17 -5.07 19.45 4.74
C SER A 17 -6.05 18.35 5.14
N TYR A 18 -5.83 17.13 4.65
CA TYR A 18 -6.67 15.98 5.00
C TYR A 18 -6.31 15.40 6.38
N LYS A 19 -7.30 15.30 7.27
CA LYS A 19 -7.15 14.75 8.62
C LYS A 19 -8.00 13.50 8.78
N ASN A 20 -7.38 12.41 9.20
CA ASN A 20 -8.09 11.16 9.49
C ASN A 20 -7.33 10.33 10.54
N ASN A 21 -7.86 10.31 11.76
CA ASN A 21 -7.21 9.65 12.90
C ASN A 21 -7.22 8.11 12.80
N ASN A 22 -8.02 7.53 11.90
CA ASN A 22 -8.04 6.09 11.67
C ASN A 22 -6.89 5.62 10.78
N ILE A 23 -6.20 6.55 10.10
CA ILE A 23 -5.09 6.25 9.19
C ILE A 23 -3.81 6.90 9.73
N THR A 24 -2.81 6.09 10.08
CA THR A 24 -1.59 6.54 10.76
C THR A 24 -0.89 7.73 10.08
N ILE A 25 -0.81 7.75 8.75
CA ILE A 25 -0.12 8.84 8.01
C ILE A 25 -0.89 10.17 8.02
N PHE A 26 -2.21 10.15 8.26
CA PHE A 26 -3.08 11.32 8.35
C PHE A 26 -3.49 11.67 9.79
N ASP A 27 -3.03 10.90 10.78
CA ASP A 27 -3.23 11.16 12.20
C ASP A 27 -2.17 12.16 12.70
N GLU A 28 -2.61 13.34 13.13
CA GLU A 28 -1.74 14.40 13.64
C GLU A 28 -0.96 13.97 14.90
N TYR A 29 -1.50 12.99 15.63
CA TYR A 29 -0.92 12.47 16.88
C TYR A 29 -0.02 11.25 16.69
N ALA A 30 0.11 10.73 15.46
CA ALA A 30 0.88 9.52 15.18
C ALA A 30 2.36 9.61 15.58
N ILE A 31 2.96 10.80 15.51
CA ILE A 31 4.35 11.04 15.91
C ILE A 31 4.44 11.32 17.41
N LYS A 32 3.71 12.33 17.90
CA LYS A 32 3.90 12.88 19.26
C LYS A 32 3.28 12.03 20.37
N ARG A 33 2.17 11.34 20.11
CA ARG A 33 1.39 10.64 21.16
C ARG A 33 1.40 9.13 20.98
N HIS A 34 1.24 8.65 19.75
CA HIS A 34 1.10 7.22 19.49
C HIS A 34 2.43 6.52 19.16
N ASN A 35 3.51 7.30 18.92
CA ASN A 35 4.82 6.79 18.52
C ASN A 35 4.75 5.75 17.37
N LYS A 36 3.76 5.91 16.48
CA LYS A 36 3.55 5.06 15.30
C LYS A 36 4.42 5.49 14.12
N LEU A 37 4.88 6.74 14.16
CA LEU A 37 5.84 7.32 13.22
C LEU A 37 6.95 7.97 14.03
N GLN A 38 8.20 7.71 13.66
CA GLN A 38 9.40 8.27 14.24
C GLN A 38 9.58 9.76 13.92
N SER A 39 9.17 10.20 12.72
CA SER A 39 9.38 11.58 12.30
C SER A 39 8.41 12.08 11.22
N GLN A 40 8.40 13.40 11.01
CA GLN A 40 7.66 13.99 9.90
C GLN A 40 8.26 13.58 8.55
N ASN A 41 9.58 13.41 8.44
CA ASN A 41 10.20 12.97 7.19
C ASN A 41 9.75 11.55 6.81
N GLU A 42 9.64 10.66 7.78
CA GLU A 42 9.08 9.32 7.58
C GLU A 42 7.63 9.39 7.09
N ARG A 43 6.80 10.26 7.67
CA ARG A 43 5.44 10.49 7.19
C ARG A 43 5.41 10.93 5.72
N ILE A 44 6.28 11.86 5.33
CA ILE A 44 6.35 12.37 3.96
C ILE A 44 6.81 11.26 2.99
N LEU A 45 7.75 10.42 3.40
CA LEU A 45 8.15 9.24 2.62
C LEU A 45 6.98 8.28 2.41
N TYR A 46 6.17 8.04 3.45
CA TYR A 46 4.98 7.22 3.30
C TYR A 46 3.95 7.85 2.35
N PHE A 47 3.73 9.17 2.42
CA PHE A 47 2.90 9.86 1.43
C PHE A 47 3.43 9.68 0.01
N ALA A 48 4.74 9.81 -0.19
CA ALA A 48 5.35 9.59 -1.50
C ALA A 48 5.07 8.18 -2.02
N ILE A 49 5.35 7.15 -1.21
CA ILE A 49 5.17 5.75 -1.59
C ILE A 49 3.69 5.45 -1.86
N SER A 50 2.78 5.95 -1.03
CA SER A 50 1.33 5.79 -1.23
C SER A 50 0.84 6.46 -2.52
N LEU A 51 1.31 7.66 -2.83
CA LEU A 51 0.96 8.35 -4.08
C LEU A 51 1.50 7.61 -5.32
N LEU A 52 2.75 7.15 -5.26
CA LEU A 52 3.35 6.37 -6.34
C LEU A 52 2.59 5.06 -6.58
N ASN A 53 2.21 4.34 -5.51
CA ASN A 53 1.36 3.15 -5.61
C ASN A 53 -0.04 3.49 -6.12
N TYR A 54 -0.64 4.60 -5.68
CA TYR A 54 -1.94 5.03 -6.17
C TYR A 54 -1.91 5.27 -7.69
N ILE A 55 -0.89 5.98 -8.19
CA ILE A 55 -0.69 6.19 -9.63
C ILE A 55 -0.49 4.85 -10.35
N TYR A 56 0.34 3.96 -9.79
CA TYR A 56 0.60 2.63 -10.35
C TYR A 56 -0.68 1.82 -10.59
N PHE A 57 -1.58 1.78 -9.60
CA PHE A 57 -2.80 0.95 -9.69
C PHE A 57 -4.00 1.64 -10.36
N ASN A 58 -4.08 2.98 -10.33
CA ASN A 58 -5.29 3.70 -10.75
C ASN A 58 -5.11 4.52 -12.02
N HIS A 59 -3.87 4.83 -12.40
CA HIS A 59 -3.56 5.67 -13.56
C HIS A 59 -2.45 5.09 -14.45
N PRO A 60 -2.56 3.81 -14.89
CA PRO A 60 -1.53 3.14 -15.67
C PRO A 60 -1.28 3.78 -17.05
N ASP A 61 -2.25 4.52 -17.59
CA ASP A 61 -2.11 5.18 -18.90
C ASP A 61 -1.54 6.61 -18.80
N SER A 62 -1.26 7.09 -17.60
CA SER A 62 -0.79 8.46 -17.41
C SER A 62 0.68 8.64 -17.79
N LEU A 63 1.03 9.82 -18.33
CA LEU A 63 2.43 10.20 -18.55
C LEU A 63 3.27 10.13 -17.26
N VAL A 64 2.64 10.40 -16.12
CA VAL A 64 3.29 10.32 -14.81
C VAL A 64 3.66 8.88 -14.46
N TYR A 65 2.77 7.92 -14.74
CA TYR A 65 3.06 6.50 -14.57
C TYR A 65 4.25 6.05 -15.43
N GLN A 66 4.24 6.39 -16.72
CA GLN A 66 5.33 6.02 -17.63
C GLN A 66 6.66 6.63 -17.17
N ALA A 67 6.66 7.91 -16.77
CA ALA A 67 7.83 8.60 -16.26
C ALA A 67 8.32 8.08 -14.89
N MET A 68 7.43 7.47 -14.09
CA MET A 68 7.77 6.84 -12.81
C MET A 68 8.50 5.52 -13.00
N LEU A 69 8.12 4.75 -14.03
CA LEU A 69 8.70 3.44 -14.30
C LEU A 69 9.91 3.50 -15.23
N LYS A 70 10.03 4.52 -16.09
CA LYS A 70 11.16 4.62 -17.02
C LYS A 70 12.48 4.80 -16.25
N ASN A 71 13.45 3.95 -16.55
CA ASN A 71 14.81 4.11 -16.07
C ASN A 71 15.43 5.34 -16.77
N PRO A 72 16.02 6.30 -16.04
CA PRO A 72 16.67 7.45 -16.67
C PRO A 72 18.03 7.10 -17.29
N ASP A 73 18.65 5.99 -16.91
CA ASP A 73 19.99 5.61 -17.36
C ASP A 73 19.96 4.77 -18.65
N ASN A 74 18.80 4.21 -19.02
CA ASN A 74 18.60 3.40 -20.24
C ASN A 74 17.13 3.41 -20.69
N ASP A 75 16.78 2.78 -21.81
CA ASP A 75 15.38 2.73 -22.29
C ASP A 75 14.53 1.61 -21.65
N SER A 76 14.96 1.02 -20.53
CA SER A 76 14.19 0.00 -19.82
C SER A 76 13.14 0.60 -18.87
N PHE A 77 12.18 -0.23 -18.47
CA PHE A 77 11.19 0.08 -17.44
C PHE A 77 11.44 -0.74 -16.18
N GLY A 78 11.16 -0.16 -15.02
CA GLY A 78 11.40 -0.77 -13.73
C GLY A 78 12.89 -0.79 -13.36
N ASP A 79 13.17 -1.49 -12.27
CA ASP A 79 14.52 -1.79 -11.78
C ASP A 79 15.40 -0.55 -11.54
N TYR A 80 14.76 0.54 -11.13
CA TYR A 80 15.42 1.80 -10.83
C TYR A 80 15.00 2.33 -9.46
N GLN A 81 15.94 3.01 -8.78
CA GLN A 81 15.66 3.64 -7.49
C GLN A 81 14.86 4.91 -7.69
N VAL A 82 13.75 5.05 -6.98
CA VAL A 82 13.02 6.32 -7.00
C VAL A 82 13.78 7.32 -6.15
N LYS A 83 14.27 8.39 -6.78
CA LYS A 83 15.03 9.47 -6.13
C LYS A 83 14.11 10.63 -5.82
N LEU A 84 14.01 10.99 -4.53
CA LEU A 84 13.22 12.11 -4.04
C LEU A 84 14.07 13.07 -3.23
N ASP A 85 13.67 14.34 -3.25
CA ASP A 85 14.25 15.38 -2.40
C ASP A 85 13.17 15.83 -1.43
N ILE A 86 13.34 15.52 -0.14
CA ILE A 86 12.38 15.84 0.91
C ILE A 86 13.12 16.62 1.98
N ASN A 87 12.68 17.86 2.23
CA ASN A 87 13.27 18.75 3.23
C ASN A 87 14.81 18.85 3.13
N SER A 88 15.34 18.98 1.91
CA SER A 88 16.78 19.07 1.60
C SER A 88 17.57 17.77 1.80
N TYR A 89 16.89 16.64 2.04
CA TYR A 89 17.50 15.32 2.08
C TYR A 89 17.16 14.56 0.81
N LYS A 90 18.20 13.95 0.21
CA LYS A 90 18.07 13.09 -0.96
C LYS A 90 17.80 11.66 -0.50
N TYR A 91 16.62 11.15 -0.85
CA TYR A 91 16.19 9.80 -0.55
C TYR A 91 16.22 8.95 -1.82
N ASN A 92 16.84 7.77 -1.71
CA ASN A 92 16.75 6.72 -2.71
C ASN A 92 15.83 5.63 -2.18
N ILE A 93 14.75 5.33 -2.90
CA ILE A 93 13.75 4.35 -2.51
C ILE A 93 13.90 3.10 -3.37
N GLY A 94 14.01 1.94 -2.72
CA GLY A 94 14.33 0.66 -3.36
C GLY A 94 15.82 0.51 -3.70
N GLY A 95 16.20 -0.64 -4.25
CA GLY A 95 17.58 -1.01 -4.61
C GLY A 95 18.47 -1.39 -3.41
N TYR A 96 17.89 -1.83 -2.30
CA TYR A 96 18.63 -2.22 -1.09
C TYR A 96 18.14 -3.58 -0.57
N SER A 97 19.04 -4.49 -0.19
CA SER A 97 18.69 -5.83 0.34
C SER A 97 18.61 -5.86 1.86
N SER A 98 19.43 -5.06 2.53
CA SER A 98 19.51 -5.01 3.98
C SER A 98 20.04 -3.66 4.45
N TYR A 99 19.79 -3.37 5.72
CA TYR A 99 20.43 -2.27 6.42
C TYR A 99 21.09 -2.80 7.69
N GLN A 100 22.24 -2.23 8.03
CA GLN A 100 22.92 -2.50 9.29
C GLN A 100 23.09 -1.21 10.07
N THR A 101 22.72 -1.27 11.34
CA THR A 101 22.89 -0.15 12.26
C THR A 101 24.37 0.00 12.62
N GLN A 102 24.91 1.19 12.44
CA GLN A 102 26.26 1.57 12.81
C GLN A 102 26.22 2.75 13.77
N TYR A 103 26.94 2.65 14.87
CA TYR A 103 27.07 3.71 15.86
C TYR A 103 28.42 4.40 15.66
N GLU A 104 28.40 5.60 15.07
CA GLU A 104 29.60 6.41 14.96
C GLU A 104 29.75 7.29 16.21
N LYS A 105 30.85 7.12 16.94
CA LYS A 105 31.25 8.09 17.95
C LYS A 105 31.87 9.30 17.25
N LYS A 106 31.24 10.46 17.34
CA LYS A 106 31.94 11.71 17.02
C LYS A 106 32.95 12.01 18.12
N ASP A 107 34.14 12.42 17.71
CA ASP A 107 35.25 12.70 18.61
C ASP A 107 34.86 13.75 19.67
N LYS A 108 35.22 13.42 20.92
CA LYS A 108 35.26 14.23 22.13
C LYS A 108 34.01 14.65 22.93
N GLU A 109 32.77 14.43 22.53
CA GLU A 109 31.64 14.70 23.46
C GLU A 109 30.41 13.86 23.11
N THR A 110 30.18 12.79 23.91
CA THR A 110 28.94 11.99 24.21
C THR A 110 27.84 11.76 23.16
N ASN A 111 28.00 12.22 21.93
CA ASN A 111 27.00 12.16 20.87
C ASN A 111 27.32 10.97 19.96
N THR A 112 26.73 9.83 20.30
CA THR A 112 26.70 8.68 19.40
C THR A 112 25.71 8.97 18.29
N VAL A 113 26.19 9.03 17.04
CA VAL A 113 25.32 9.20 15.87
C VAL A 113 24.91 7.81 15.38
N LEU A 114 23.60 7.57 15.33
CA LEU A 114 23.03 6.39 14.69
C LEU A 114 23.06 6.57 13.17
N ARG A 115 23.76 5.67 12.48
CA ARG A 115 23.76 5.60 11.02
C ARG A 115 23.29 4.23 10.56
N PHE A 116 22.75 4.20 9.35
CA PHE A 116 22.39 2.97 8.67
C PHE A 116 23.31 2.79 7.48
N SER A 117 24.08 1.70 7.49
CA SER A 117 24.80 1.23 6.31
C SER A 117 23.84 0.39 5.48
N LEU A 118 23.68 0.74 4.20
CA LEU A 118 22.73 0.08 3.31
C LEU A 118 23.48 -0.82 2.33
N THR A 119 23.07 -2.08 2.24
CA THR A 119 23.59 -3.02 1.24
C THR A 119 22.76 -2.90 -0.03
N LYS A 120 23.41 -2.61 -1.16
CA LYS A 120 22.74 -2.48 -2.47
C LYS A 120 22.17 -3.82 -2.94
N SER A 121 21.08 -3.77 -3.69
CA SER A 121 20.43 -4.91 -4.33
C SER A 121 19.94 -4.54 -5.72
N ASN A 122 20.02 -5.50 -6.64
CA ASN A 122 19.52 -5.37 -8.00
C ASN A 122 18.11 -5.98 -8.18
N ASN A 123 17.45 -6.36 -7.09
CA ASN A 123 16.20 -7.13 -7.16
C ASN A 123 15.10 -6.57 -6.24
N ASN A 124 15.42 -5.60 -5.38
CA ASN A 124 14.48 -5.05 -4.40
C ASN A 124 14.15 -3.59 -4.69
N TYR A 125 13.58 -3.33 -5.86
CA TYR A 125 13.13 -1.99 -6.26
C TYR A 125 11.67 -1.75 -5.88
N LEU A 126 11.27 -0.49 -5.74
CA LEU A 126 9.86 -0.13 -5.51
C LEU A 126 8.98 -0.62 -6.67
N PHE A 127 9.50 -0.52 -7.90
CA PHE A 127 8.90 -1.04 -9.11
C PHE A 127 9.94 -1.91 -9.82
N GLY A 128 9.75 -3.23 -9.71
CA GLY A 128 10.59 -4.20 -10.41
C GLY A 128 9.99 -4.61 -11.75
N SER A 129 10.84 -4.90 -12.72
CA SER A 129 10.39 -5.64 -13.90
C SER A 129 10.18 -7.11 -13.52
N THR A 130 9.22 -7.78 -14.16
CA THR A 130 9.01 -9.22 -14.00
C THR A 130 9.00 -9.86 -15.38
N ASN A 131 9.76 -10.95 -15.53
CA ASN A 131 9.73 -11.76 -16.75
C ASN A 131 8.42 -12.56 -16.85
N GLU A 132 7.73 -12.75 -15.73
CA GLU A 132 6.53 -13.57 -15.65
C GLU A 132 5.32 -12.70 -15.27
N LEU A 133 4.33 -12.69 -16.15
CA LEU A 133 3.08 -11.96 -15.98
C LEU A 133 2.07 -12.87 -15.28
N PHE A 134 2.06 -12.84 -13.94
CA PHE A 134 1.07 -13.58 -13.16
C PHE A 134 -0.29 -12.88 -13.26
N SER A 135 -1.18 -13.38 -14.11
CA SER A 135 -2.59 -13.01 -14.03
C SER A 135 -3.23 -13.79 -12.88
N ILE A 136 -3.76 -13.08 -11.88
CA ILE A 136 -4.65 -13.68 -10.88
C ILE A 136 -5.99 -13.92 -11.56
N SER A 137 -6.08 -15.00 -12.34
CA SER A 137 -7.36 -15.55 -12.73
C SER A 137 -7.97 -16.20 -11.49
N ARG A 138 -9.20 -15.81 -11.11
CA ARG A 138 -9.93 -16.52 -10.05
C ARG A 138 -10.20 -17.95 -10.53
N SER A 139 -9.32 -18.88 -10.18
CA SER A 139 -9.44 -20.30 -10.57
C SER A 139 -10.63 -20.99 -9.91
N LYS A 140 -11.14 -20.44 -8.80
CA LYS A 140 -12.28 -20.97 -8.07
C LYS A 140 -13.47 -20.02 -8.16
N ARG A 141 -14.58 -20.53 -8.71
CA ARG A 141 -15.90 -19.90 -8.58
C ARG A 141 -16.20 -19.75 -7.08
N VAL A 142 -16.37 -18.52 -6.62
CA VAL A 142 -16.62 -18.17 -5.21
C VAL A 142 -17.90 -18.86 -4.67
N VAL A 143 -18.83 -19.23 -5.57
CA VAL A 143 -20.06 -19.94 -5.23
C VAL A 143 -20.36 -21.00 -6.31
N ASN A 144 -20.59 -22.24 -5.87
CA ASN A 144 -21.11 -23.28 -6.74
C ASN A 144 -22.62 -23.04 -6.97
N LYS A 145 -23.01 -22.64 -8.19
CA LYS A 145 -24.41 -22.33 -8.54
C LYS A 145 -25.38 -23.49 -8.25
N TYR A 146 -24.91 -24.73 -8.36
CA TYR A 146 -25.72 -25.91 -8.05
C TYR A 146 -25.97 -26.07 -6.55
N VAL A 147 -24.99 -25.72 -5.70
CA VAL A 147 -25.17 -25.74 -4.24
C VAL A 147 -26.20 -24.70 -3.82
N LEU A 148 -26.17 -23.51 -4.43
CA LEU A 148 -27.19 -22.48 -4.18
C LEU A 148 -28.59 -22.97 -4.56
N PHE A 149 -28.72 -23.66 -5.70
CA PHE A 149 -29.99 -24.22 -6.17
C PHE A 149 -30.54 -25.30 -5.21
N VAL A 150 -29.68 -26.19 -4.71
CA VAL A 150 -30.07 -27.19 -3.70
C VAL A 150 -30.51 -26.51 -2.40
N LEU A 151 -29.81 -25.47 -1.96
CA LEU A 151 -30.15 -24.73 -0.75
C LEU A 151 -31.55 -24.09 -0.87
N TRP A 152 -31.89 -23.54 -2.04
CA TRP A 152 -33.23 -23.03 -2.33
C TRP A 152 -34.31 -24.11 -2.29
N ILE A 153 -34.06 -25.30 -2.84
CA ILE A 153 -35.00 -26.43 -2.75
C ILE A 153 -35.26 -26.81 -1.30
N VAL A 154 -34.22 -26.84 -0.46
CA VAL A 154 -34.36 -27.15 0.97
C VAL A 154 -35.24 -26.10 1.68
N VAL A 155 -35.01 -24.82 1.42
CA VAL A 155 -35.82 -23.73 2.01
C VAL A 155 -37.29 -23.87 1.60
N ILE A 156 -37.57 -24.05 0.30
CA ILE A 156 -38.92 -24.25 -0.22
C ILE A 156 -39.59 -25.48 0.42
N GLY A 157 -38.84 -26.58 0.56
CA GLY A 157 -39.34 -27.79 1.21
C GLY A 157 -39.72 -27.59 2.67
N ILE A 158 -38.90 -26.84 3.42
CA ILE A 158 -39.18 -26.50 4.83
C ILE A 158 -40.44 -25.62 4.90
N GLU A 159 -40.56 -24.60 4.05
CA GLU A 159 -41.74 -23.73 4.02
C GLU A 159 -43.03 -24.51 3.72
N LEU A 160 -43.01 -25.39 2.72
CA LEU A 160 -44.17 -26.23 2.40
C LEU A 160 -44.55 -27.17 3.56
N LEU A 161 -43.56 -27.79 4.23
CA LEU A 161 -43.83 -28.64 5.39
C LEU A 161 -44.43 -27.86 6.56
N VAL A 162 -43.94 -26.64 6.81
CA VAL A 162 -44.46 -25.75 7.85
C VAL A 162 -45.91 -25.37 7.54
N VAL A 163 -46.19 -24.93 6.32
CA VAL A 163 -47.55 -24.59 5.87
C VAL A 163 -48.47 -25.80 5.99
N PHE A 164 -48.06 -26.96 5.50
CA PHE A 164 -48.84 -28.19 5.57
C PHE A 164 -49.21 -28.57 7.02
N LYS A 165 -48.25 -28.52 7.96
CA LYS A 165 -48.52 -28.78 9.38
C LYS A 165 -49.43 -27.74 10.01
N LEU A 166 -49.32 -26.47 9.64
CA LEU A 166 -50.20 -25.41 10.15
C LEU A 166 -51.63 -25.58 9.65
N TYR A 167 -51.82 -25.99 8.39
CA TYR A 167 -53.16 -26.24 7.83
C TYR A 167 -53.78 -27.53 8.36
N GLN A 168 -53.02 -28.62 8.52
CA GLN A 168 -53.53 -29.84 9.20
C GLN A 168 -54.09 -29.55 10.60
N LYS A 169 -53.48 -28.63 11.35
CA LYS A 169 -53.99 -28.25 12.67
C LYS A 169 -55.29 -27.43 12.63
N LYS A 170 -55.62 -26.81 11.50
CA LYS A 170 -56.84 -26.00 11.34
C LYS A 170 -58.06 -26.84 10.94
N ASP A 171 -57.87 -27.92 10.19
CA ASP A 171 -58.98 -28.79 9.77
C ASP A 171 -59.47 -29.75 10.88
N TYR A 172 -58.71 -29.88 11.98
CA TYR A 172 -59.07 -30.69 13.15
C TYR A 172 -59.76 -29.90 14.29
N LYS A 173 -60.35 -28.74 13.99
CA LYS A 173 -61.17 -27.99 14.96
C LYS A 173 -62.49 -27.53 14.37
#